data_AF-A0A928JTJ3-F1
#
_entry.id   AF-A0A928JTJ3-F1
#
_cell.length_a   1.000
_cell.length_b   1.000
_cell.length_c   1.000
_cell.angle_alpha   90.00
_cell.angle_beta   90.00
_cell.angle_gamma   90.00
#
_symmetry.space_group_name_H-M   'P 1'
#
loop_
_entity.id
_entity.type
_entity.pdbx_description
1 polymer ?
#
loop_
_entity_poly.entity_id
_entity_poly.type
_entity_poly.pdbx_seq_one_letter_code
_entity_poly.pdbx_strand_id
1 'polypeptide(L)'
;MISEENKKIIMKAVEDILIAVGENPEREGLKETPKRVANMYEEMFCGLHEDPKQLLKLFNEKSNDEMVIVRDIPFSSMCEHHLLPFVGKAHIAYIPSDNKIIGLSKLARIVDNFAKKPQVQERLTHDIADFINENISPRGVAVIIEAEHMCMSIRGAKASGSITQTSALRGIMRNDARSRAEVLALLNK
;
A
#
# COMPACT_ATOMS: atom_id res chain seq x y z
N MET A 1 12.09 8.45 9.63
CA MET A 1 11.56 9.82 9.42
C MET A 1 12.58 10.61 8.64
N ILE A 2 12.15 11.50 7.74
CA ILE A 2 13.06 12.31 6.92
C ILE A 2 13.74 13.33 7.85
N SER A 3 15.06 13.41 7.86
CA SER A 3 15.78 14.36 8.71
C SER A 3 15.49 15.80 8.28
N GLU A 4 15.61 16.75 9.21
CA GLU A 4 15.46 18.18 8.90
C GLU A 4 16.46 18.64 7.83
N GLU A 5 17.64 18.02 7.77
CA GLU A 5 18.61 18.29 6.71
C GLU A 5 18.11 17.80 5.34
N ASN A 6 17.57 16.58 5.25
CA ASN A 6 16.98 16.07 4.02
C ASN A 6 15.73 16.87 3.60
N LYS A 7 14.96 17.41 4.55
CA LYS A 7 13.84 18.31 4.22
C LYS A 7 14.31 19.58 3.52
N LYS A 8 15.42 20.20 3.97
CA LYS A 8 15.99 21.37 3.27
C LYS A 8 16.42 21.03 1.84
N ILE A 9 17.00 19.84 1.63
CA ILE A 9 17.38 19.36 0.29
C ILE A 9 16.13 19.23 -0.60
N ILE A 10 15.07 18.59 -0.09
CA ILE A 10 13.80 18.46 -0.82
C ILE A 10 13.19 19.82 -1.13
N MET A 11 13.15 20.73 -0.15
CA MET A 11 12.62 22.08 -0.34
C MET A 11 13.37 22.80 -1.47
N LYS A 12 14.70 22.73 -1.47
CA LYS A 12 15.49 23.34 -2.55
C LYS A 12 15.20 22.72 -3.91
N ALA A 13 15.11 21.40 -3.98
CA ALA A 13 14.76 20.71 -5.23
C ALA A 13 13.37 21.09 -5.75
N VAL A 14 12.38 21.28 -4.86
CA VAL A 14 11.03 21.70 -5.25
C VAL A 14 11.01 23.14 -5.74
N GLU A 15 11.76 24.04 -5.09
CA GLU A 15 11.96 25.41 -5.58
C GLU A 15 12.58 25.41 -6.99
N ASP A 16 13.63 24.61 -7.20
CA ASP A 16 14.30 24.50 -8.49
C ASP A 16 13.37 23.92 -9.56
N ILE A 17 12.50 22.96 -9.21
CA ILE A 17 11.45 22.45 -10.11
C ILE A 17 10.48 23.57 -10.50
N LEU A 18 10.00 24.37 -9.53
CA LEU A 18 9.07 25.48 -9.80
C LEU A 18 9.69 26.49 -10.78
N ILE A 19 10.95 26.88 -10.55
CA ILE A 19 11.69 27.78 -11.46
C ILE A 19 11.83 27.14 -12.84
N ALA A 20 12.23 25.87 -12.90
CA ALA A 20 12.46 25.16 -14.15
C ALA A 20 11.20 25.00 -15.01
N VAL A 21 10.02 24.89 -14.41
CA VAL A 21 8.73 24.84 -15.14
C VAL A 21 8.17 26.23 -15.48
N GLY A 22 8.87 27.31 -15.13
CA GLY A 22 8.49 28.69 -15.45
C GLY A 22 7.58 29.37 -14.43
N GLU A 23 7.40 28.81 -13.24
CA GLU A 23 6.68 29.45 -12.14
C GLU A 23 7.57 30.43 -11.36
N ASN A 24 6.94 31.37 -10.65
CA ASN A 24 7.62 32.28 -9.73
C ASN A 24 7.46 31.79 -8.27
N PRO A 25 8.50 31.24 -7.62
CA PRO A 25 8.40 30.77 -6.23
C PRO A 25 8.00 31.87 -5.22
N GLU A 26 8.27 33.14 -5.54
CA GLU A 26 7.96 34.28 -4.67
C GLU A 26 6.48 34.68 -4.70
N ARG A 27 5.65 34.10 -5.57
CA ARG A 27 4.21 34.37 -5.54
C ARG A 27 3.60 33.81 -4.26
N GLU A 28 2.64 34.52 -3.69
CA GLU A 28 2.02 34.21 -2.40
C GLU A 28 1.62 32.73 -2.25
N GLY A 29 1.03 32.14 -3.30
CA GLY A 29 0.60 30.74 -3.28
C GLY A 29 1.73 29.69 -3.27
N LEU A 30 2.96 30.03 -3.66
CA LEU A 30 4.09 29.09 -3.77
C LEU A 30 5.15 29.21 -2.70
N LYS A 31 5.19 30.32 -1.93
CA LYS A 31 6.23 30.54 -0.91
C LYS A 31 6.41 29.35 0.03
N GLU A 32 5.30 28.76 0.47
CA GLU A 32 5.30 27.60 1.37
C GLU A 32 5.22 26.24 0.64
N THR A 33 5.13 26.21 -0.69
CA THR A 33 5.02 24.95 -1.46
C THR A 33 6.21 24.02 -1.23
N PRO A 34 7.48 24.48 -1.27
CA PRO A 34 8.62 23.62 -0.97
C PRO A 34 8.50 22.88 0.37
N LYS A 35 8.10 23.60 1.43
CA LYS A 35 7.91 23.03 2.76
C LYS A 35 6.73 22.06 2.81
N ARG A 36 5.60 22.41 2.18
CA ARG A 36 4.43 21.52 2.08
C ARG A 36 4.76 20.22 1.35
N VAL A 37 5.53 20.27 0.26
CA VAL A 37 5.96 19.07 -0.47
C VAL A 37 6.92 18.22 0.36
N ALA A 38 7.87 18.83 1.08
CA ALA A 38 8.77 18.08 1.97
C ALA A 38 8.00 17.34 3.08
N ASN A 39 7.01 18.00 3.71
CA ASN A 39 6.15 17.37 4.71
C ASN A 39 5.26 16.28 4.11
N MET A 40 4.73 16.51 2.90
CA MET A 40 3.97 15.50 2.16
C MET A 40 4.82 14.25 1.90
N TYR A 41 6.06 14.39 1.44
CA TYR A 41 6.94 13.23 1.23
C TYR A 41 7.31 12.52 2.52
N GLU A 42 7.47 13.23 3.63
CA GLU A 42 7.66 12.60 4.93
C GLU A 42 6.47 11.72 5.33
N GLU A 43 5.24 12.20 5.13
CA GLU A 43 4.02 11.44 5.38
C GLU A 43 3.87 10.26 4.40
N MET A 44 4.04 10.51 3.11
CA MET A 44 3.79 9.51 2.07
C MET A 44 4.88 8.44 2.00
N PHE A 45 6.07 8.69 2.54
CA PHE A 45 7.21 7.76 2.52
C PHE A 45 7.66 7.29 3.91
N CYS A 46 6.81 7.45 4.94
CA CYS A 46 7.15 7.01 6.30
C CYS A 46 7.44 5.51 6.40
N GLY A 47 6.81 4.69 5.56
CA GLY A 47 7.00 3.24 5.47
C GLY A 47 8.41 2.80 5.04
N LEU A 48 9.26 3.71 4.53
CA LEU A 48 10.68 3.43 4.28
C LEU A 48 11.50 3.26 5.58
N HIS A 49 10.98 3.74 6.71
CA HIS A 49 11.73 3.83 7.97
C HIS A 49 11.07 3.08 9.12
N GLU A 50 9.90 2.52 8.90
CA GLU A 50 9.12 1.81 9.90
C GLU A 50 9.28 0.30 9.73
N ASP A 51 9.39 -0.42 10.84
CA ASP A 51 9.35 -1.88 10.83
C ASP A 51 7.88 -2.36 10.90
N PRO A 52 7.33 -2.98 9.84
CA PRO A 52 5.95 -3.45 9.83
C PRO A 52 5.65 -4.48 10.93
N LYS A 53 6.67 -5.17 11.49
CA LYS A 53 6.48 -6.14 12.58
C LYS A 53 5.92 -5.49 13.84
N GLN A 54 6.17 -4.21 14.07
CA GLN A 54 5.63 -3.46 15.21
C GLN A 54 4.11 -3.31 15.14
N LEU A 55 3.51 -3.50 13.96
CA LEU A 55 2.07 -3.42 13.76
C LEU A 55 1.35 -4.69 14.20
N LEU A 56 2.05 -5.82 14.28
CA LEU A 56 1.47 -7.13 14.58
C LEU A 56 0.86 -7.15 15.99
N LYS A 57 -0.36 -7.67 16.08
CA LYS A 57 -1.00 -8.01 17.36
C LYS A 57 -1.85 -9.25 17.14
N LEU A 58 -1.37 -10.37 17.66
CA LEU A 58 -2.01 -11.67 17.56
C LEU A 58 -2.85 -11.96 18.80
N PHE A 59 -3.93 -12.71 18.61
CA PHE A 59 -4.83 -13.18 19.65
C PHE A 59 -5.04 -14.68 19.47
N ASN A 60 -5.30 -15.37 20.58
CA ASN A 60 -5.70 -16.77 20.55
C ASN A 60 -7.23 -16.84 20.58
N GLU A 61 -7.84 -17.43 19.56
CA GLU A 61 -9.28 -17.65 19.46
C GLU A 61 -9.56 -19.10 19.07
N LYS A 62 -10.34 -19.82 19.89
CA LYS A 62 -10.60 -21.25 19.67
C LYS A 62 -11.57 -21.42 18.50
N SER A 63 -11.38 -22.49 17.73
CA SER A 63 -12.26 -22.87 16.61
C SER A 63 -12.27 -21.85 15.46
N ASN A 64 -11.09 -21.33 15.11
CA ASN A 64 -10.93 -20.39 14.01
C ASN A 64 -10.08 -21.00 12.88
N ASP A 65 -10.55 -22.10 12.30
CA ASP A 65 -9.96 -22.78 11.13
C ASP A 65 -10.65 -22.41 9.81
N GLU A 66 -11.60 -21.47 9.89
CA GLU A 66 -12.36 -20.91 8.77
C GLU A 66 -11.70 -19.66 8.17
N MET A 67 -12.13 -19.30 6.96
CA MET A 67 -11.58 -18.15 6.25
C MET A 67 -12.01 -16.81 6.88
N VAL A 68 -11.05 -15.94 7.14
CA VAL A 68 -11.26 -14.55 7.57
C VAL A 68 -11.00 -13.63 6.39
N ILE A 69 -11.94 -12.71 6.10
CA ILE A 69 -11.83 -11.75 5.00
C ILE A 69 -11.99 -10.32 5.52
N VAL A 70 -11.06 -9.45 5.12
CA VAL A 70 -11.18 -8.00 5.24
C VAL A 70 -11.06 -7.40 3.85
N ARG A 71 -12.15 -6.82 3.37
CA ARG A 71 -12.26 -6.23 2.02
C ARG A 71 -12.37 -4.71 2.09
N ASP A 72 -12.16 -4.08 0.94
CA ASP A 72 -12.33 -2.64 0.75
C ASP A 72 -11.44 -1.80 1.68
N ILE A 73 -10.22 -2.28 1.98
CA ILE A 73 -9.25 -1.51 2.76
C ILE A 73 -8.74 -0.39 1.85
N PRO A 74 -9.10 0.89 2.09
CA PRO A 74 -8.63 1.98 1.25
C PRO A 74 -7.12 2.16 1.44
N PHE A 75 -6.41 2.44 0.35
CA PHE A 75 -5.01 2.79 0.40
C PHE A 75 -4.64 3.81 -0.68
N SER A 76 -3.52 4.49 -0.46
CA SER A 76 -2.85 5.30 -1.45
C SER A 76 -1.35 5.04 -1.39
N SER A 77 -0.71 5.05 -2.55
CA SER A 77 0.74 4.86 -2.69
C SER A 77 1.26 5.74 -3.82
N MET A 78 2.57 5.73 -4.04
CA MET A 78 3.24 6.56 -5.05
C MET A 78 3.95 5.66 -6.05
N CYS A 79 3.62 5.79 -7.33
CA CYS A 79 4.28 5.04 -8.39
C CYS A 79 5.76 5.46 -8.45
N GLU A 80 6.69 4.51 -8.25
CA GLU A 80 8.12 4.83 -8.19
C GLU A 80 8.68 5.42 -9.50
N HIS A 81 8.04 5.14 -10.63
CA HIS A 81 8.46 5.62 -11.94
C HIS A 81 8.19 7.11 -12.19
N HIS A 82 7.18 7.68 -11.53
CA HIS A 82 6.71 9.05 -11.83
C HIS A 82 6.46 9.90 -10.58
N LEU A 83 6.54 9.30 -9.38
CA LEU A 83 6.12 9.91 -8.12
C LEU A 83 4.71 10.52 -8.20
N LEU A 84 3.83 9.85 -8.94
CA LEU A 84 2.41 10.17 -9.02
C LEU A 84 1.61 9.14 -8.22
N PRO A 85 0.53 9.54 -7.55
CA PRO A 85 -0.25 8.62 -6.75
C PRO A 85 -0.88 7.50 -7.56
N PHE A 86 -1.02 6.34 -6.94
CA PHE A 86 -2.05 5.37 -7.31
C PHE A 86 -2.89 5.07 -6.07
N VAL A 87 -4.20 5.02 -6.25
CA VAL A 87 -5.18 4.99 -5.16
C VAL A 87 -6.20 3.90 -5.43
N GLY A 88 -6.63 3.23 -4.37
CA GLY A 88 -7.49 2.08 -4.56
C GLY A 88 -7.81 1.34 -3.29
N LYS A 89 -8.04 0.05 -3.43
CA LYS A 89 -8.46 -0.85 -2.36
C LYS A 89 -7.59 -2.10 -2.32
N ALA A 90 -7.34 -2.56 -1.11
CA ALA A 90 -6.79 -3.88 -0.84
C ALA A 90 -7.87 -4.78 -0.22
N HIS A 91 -7.82 -6.05 -0.58
CA HIS A 91 -8.68 -7.09 -0.04
C HIS A 91 -7.78 -8.23 0.43
N ILE A 92 -7.94 -8.64 1.68
CA ILE A 92 -7.10 -9.65 2.31
C ILE A 92 -8.00 -10.76 2.83
N ALA A 93 -7.67 -11.99 2.47
CA ALA A 93 -8.23 -13.19 3.04
C ALA A 93 -7.11 -14.04 3.64
N TYR A 94 -7.35 -14.66 4.78
CA TYR A 94 -6.44 -15.69 5.32
C TYR A 94 -7.23 -16.77 6.06
N ILE A 95 -6.68 -17.98 6.10
CA ILE A 95 -7.24 -19.09 6.90
C ILE A 95 -6.28 -19.29 8.07
N PRO A 96 -6.71 -19.03 9.32
CA PRO A 96 -5.83 -19.12 10.48
C PRO A 96 -5.32 -20.55 10.73
N SER A 97 -4.26 -20.62 11.52
CA SER A 97 -3.64 -21.85 12.01
C SER A 97 -3.42 -21.72 13.52
N ASP A 98 -3.33 -22.84 14.24
CA ASP A 98 -2.98 -22.87 15.67
C ASP A 98 -3.83 -21.95 16.56
N ASN A 99 -5.10 -21.72 16.20
CA ASN A 99 -6.02 -20.79 16.89
C ASN A 99 -5.49 -19.33 16.96
N LYS A 100 -4.55 -18.92 16.10
CA LYS A 100 -3.97 -17.58 16.08
C LYS A 100 -4.63 -16.69 15.04
N ILE A 101 -5.19 -15.57 15.49
CA ILE A 101 -5.73 -14.53 14.62
C ILE A 101 -5.02 -13.20 14.80
N ILE A 102 -5.06 -12.36 13.78
CA ILE A 102 -4.57 -10.99 13.85
C ILE A 102 -5.74 -10.03 14.09
N GLY A 103 -5.51 -8.99 14.89
CA GLY A 103 -6.51 -7.93 15.04
C GLY A 103 -6.82 -7.29 13.69
N LEU A 104 -8.10 -7.17 13.34
CA LEU A 104 -8.54 -6.69 12.01
C LEU A 104 -7.93 -5.33 11.63
N SER A 105 -7.85 -4.40 12.58
CA SER A 105 -7.25 -3.08 12.35
C SER A 105 -5.76 -3.13 12.01
N LYS A 106 -5.06 -4.24 12.32
CA LYS A 106 -3.65 -4.41 11.98
C LYS A 106 -3.45 -4.73 10.50
N LEU A 107 -4.38 -5.44 9.87
CA LEU A 107 -4.32 -5.69 8.42
C LEU A 107 -4.37 -4.37 7.65
N ALA A 108 -5.26 -3.46 8.01
CA ALA A 108 -5.31 -2.12 7.41
C ALA A 108 -4.02 -1.32 7.62
N ARG A 109 -3.42 -1.39 8.83
CA ARG A 109 -2.14 -0.73 9.11
C ARG A 109 -0.96 -1.33 8.35
N ILE A 110 -0.97 -2.65 8.13
CA ILE A 110 0.04 -3.34 7.31
C ILE A 110 -0.06 -2.85 5.87
N VAL A 111 -1.28 -2.80 5.29
CA VAL A 111 -1.50 -2.26 3.94
C VAL A 111 -0.96 -0.84 3.84
N ASP A 112 -1.33 0.04 4.78
CA ASP A 112 -0.88 1.43 4.79
C ASP A 112 0.65 1.55 4.88
N ASN A 113 1.29 0.85 5.82
CA ASN A 113 2.74 0.89 5.98
C ASN A 113 3.50 0.45 4.70
N PHE A 114 3.07 -0.64 4.05
CA PHE A 114 3.69 -1.07 2.78
C PHE A 114 3.37 -0.14 1.61
N ALA A 115 2.23 0.57 1.65
CA ALA A 115 1.84 1.54 0.63
C ALA A 115 2.57 2.90 0.77
N LYS A 116 2.99 3.27 1.99
CA LYS A 116 3.67 4.54 2.30
C LYS A 116 5.17 4.54 1.93
N LYS A 117 5.47 4.22 0.67
CA LYS A 117 6.79 4.30 0.01
C LYS A 117 6.62 4.34 -1.52
N PRO A 118 7.64 4.73 -2.30
CA PRO A 118 7.64 4.52 -3.75
C PRO A 118 7.44 3.03 -4.06
N GLN A 119 6.51 2.73 -4.97
CA GLN A 119 6.02 1.38 -5.19
C GLN A 119 5.75 1.02 -6.64
N VAL A 120 5.68 -0.29 -6.84
CA VAL A 120 5.02 -1.00 -7.95
C VAL A 120 3.88 -1.82 -7.35
N GLN A 121 2.68 -1.80 -7.94
CA GLN A 121 1.48 -2.41 -7.34
C GLN A 121 1.65 -3.93 -7.13
N GLU A 122 2.31 -4.61 -8.08
CA GLU A 122 2.66 -6.03 -8.00
C GLU A 122 3.51 -6.30 -6.76
N ARG A 123 4.56 -5.50 -6.53
CA ARG A 123 5.44 -5.62 -5.36
C ARG A 123 4.68 -5.37 -4.07
N LEU A 124 3.88 -4.30 -4.01
CA LEU A 124 3.01 -4.01 -2.87
C LEU A 124 2.11 -5.20 -2.50
N THR A 125 1.49 -5.82 -3.51
CA THR A 125 0.60 -6.98 -3.32
C THR A 125 1.36 -8.19 -2.77
N HIS A 126 2.54 -8.47 -3.33
CA HIS A 126 3.41 -9.57 -2.89
C HIS A 126 3.93 -9.35 -1.47
N ASP A 127 4.50 -8.18 -1.19
CA ASP A 127 5.07 -7.83 0.11
C ASP A 127 4.06 -8.02 1.26
N ILE A 128 2.80 -7.58 1.05
CA ILE A 128 1.75 -7.74 2.07
C ILE A 128 1.43 -9.23 2.28
N ALA A 129 1.28 -10.01 1.20
CA ALA A 129 0.98 -11.44 1.30
C ALA A 129 2.12 -12.22 1.98
N ASP A 130 3.37 -11.92 1.62
CA ASP A 130 4.55 -12.54 2.20
C ASP A 130 4.70 -12.17 3.68
N PHE A 131 4.54 -10.89 4.02
CA PHE A 131 4.60 -10.44 5.40
C PHE A 131 3.56 -11.14 6.30
N ILE A 132 2.31 -11.25 5.83
CA ILE A 132 1.26 -11.98 6.55
C ILE A 132 1.61 -13.45 6.68
N ASN A 133 2.05 -14.09 5.59
CA ASN A 133 2.39 -15.50 5.57
C ASN A 133 3.53 -15.82 6.56
N GLU A 134 4.59 -15.03 6.56
CA GLU A 134 5.77 -15.24 7.40
C GLU A 134 5.50 -14.98 8.89
N ASN A 135 4.76 -13.92 9.21
CA ASN A 135 4.63 -13.47 10.60
C ASN A 135 3.38 -14.00 11.31
N ILE A 136 2.37 -14.45 10.57
CA ILE A 136 1.16 -15.07 11.12
C ILE A 136 1.19 -16.59 10.92
N SER A 137 1.92 -17.09 9.92
CA SER A 137 1.96 -18.51 9.54
C SER A 137 0.58 -19.16 9.32
N PRO A 138 -0.35 -18.50 8.60
CA PRO A 138 -1.69 -19.02 8.35
C PRO A 138 -1.63 -20.26 7.45
N ARG A 139 -2.72 -21.04 7.39
CA ARG A 139 -2.83 -22.15 6.41
C ARG A 139 -2.76 -21.63 4.97
N GLY A 140 -3.27 -20.42 4.73
CA GLY A 140 -3.18 -19.73 3.45
C GLY A 140 -3.55 -18.27 3.58
N VAL A 141 -3.07 -17.46 2.64
CA VAL A 141 -3.38 -16.03 2.50
C VAL A 141 -3.60 -15.68 1.03
N ALA A 142 -4.52 -14.77 0.77
CA ALA A 142 -4.74 -14.15 -0.52
C ALA A 142 -4.85 -12.64 -0.32
N VAL A 143 -4.10 -11.89 -1.12
CA VAL A 143 -4.15 -10.43 -1.18
C VAL A 143 -4.52 -10.06 -2.61
N ILE A 144 -5.55 -9.22 -2.78
CA ILE A 144 -5.93 -8.62 -4.05
C ILE A 144 -5.87 -7.11 -3.88
N ILE A 145 -5.26 -6.41 -4.83
CA ILE A 145 -5.22 -4.96 -4.87
C ILE A 145 -5.81 -4.48 -6.20
N GLU A 146 -6.68 -3.48 -6.11
CA GLU A 146 -7.26 -2.77 -7.24
C GLU A 146 -6.98 -1.29 -7.09
N ALA A 147 -6.37 -0.66 -8.09
CA ALA A 147 -6.07 0.77 -8.02
C ALA A 147 -6.11 1.46 -9.38
N GLU A 148 -6.46 2.75 -9.34
CA GLU A 148 -6.28 3.68 -10.45
C GLU A 148 -4.92 4.37 -10.32
N HIS A 149 -4.18 4.47 -11.43
CA HIS A 149 -2.84 5.03 -11.47
C HIS A 149 -2.83 6.41 -12.13
N MET A 150 -2.51 7.47 -11.38
CA MET A 150 -2.50 8.83 -11.93
C MET A 150 -1.45 9.00 -13.04
N CYS A 151 -0.37 8.20 -13.04
CA CYS A 151 0.60 8.19 -14.12
C CYS A 151 0.02 7.74 -15.48
N MET A 152 -1.11 7.04 -15.48
CA MET A 152 -1.90 6.67 -16.66
C MET A 152 -3.12 7.56 -16.87
N SER A 153 -3.74 8.07 -15.79
CA SER A 153 -4.99 8.84 -15.87
C SER A 153 -4.79 10.29 -16.32
N ILE A 154 -3.86 11.03 -15.72
CA ILE A 154 -3.73 12.48 -15.96
C ILE A 154 -2.68 12.83 -17.03
N ARG A 155 -1.88 11.85 -17.47
CA ARG A 155 -0.81 12.03 -18.46
C ARG A 155 -0.60 10.76 -19.28
N GLY A 156 0.29 10.84 -20.27
CA GLY A 156 0.65 9.68 -21.09
C GLY A 156 -0.57 9.13 -21.83
N ALA A 157 -0.97 7.89 -21.50
CA ALA A 157 -2.09 7.19 -22.11
C ALA A 157 -3.46 7.87 -21.87
N LYS A 158 -3.61 8.71 -20.83
CA LYS A 158 -4.85 9.39 -20.47
C LYS A 158 -6.06 8.44 -20.31
N ALA A 159 -5.81 7.25 -19.79
CA ALA A 159 -6.80 6.20 -19.60
C ALA A 159 -7.49 6.34 -18.24
N SER A 160 -8.14 7.48 -18.00
CA SER A 160 -8.84 7.74 -16.74
C SER A 160 -9.93 6.70 -16.50
N GLY A 161 -10.05 6.25 -15.24
CA GLY A 161 -10.96 5.18 -14.83
C GLY A 161 -10.45 3.76 -15.10
N SER A 162 -9.28 3.59 -15.73
CA SER A 162 -8.64 2.28 -15.86
C SER A 162 -8.17 1.77 -14.51
N ILE A 163 -8.60 0.55 -14.15
CA ILE A 163 -8.22 -0.11 -12.89
C ILE A 163 -7.20 -1.22 -13.18
N THR A 164 -6.10 -1.19 -12.45
CA THR A 164 -5.13 -2.28 -12.42
C THR A 164 -5.46 -3.19 -11.24
N GLN A 165 -5.65 -4.49 -11.51
CA GLN A 165 -5.84 -5.51 -10.49
C GLN A 165 -4.61 -6.42 -10.40
N THR A 166 -4.14 -6.68 -9.18
CA THR A 166 -3.02 -7.58 -8.87
C THR A 166 -3.42 -8.53 -7.75
N SER A 167 -2.86 -9.75 -7.73
CA SER A 167 -3.14 -10.72 -6.68
C SER A 167 -1.90 -11.51 -6.26
N ALA A 168 -1.81 -11.86 -4.98
CA ALA A 168 -0.77 -12.72 -4.44
C ALA A 168 -1.37 -13.73 -3.45
N LEU A 169 -1.18 -15.01 -3.72
CA LEU A 169 -1.70 -16.11 -2.91
C LEU A 169 -0.55 -16.95 -2.32
N ARG A 170 -0.71 -17.45 -1.10
CA ARG A 170 0.22 -18.37 -0.40
C ARG A 170 -0.53 -19.51 0.28
N GLY A 171 0.22 -20.55 0.67
CA GLY A 171 -0.33 -21.72 1.37
C GLY A 171 -1.43 -22.43 0.58
N ILE A 172 -2.46 -22.90 1.29
CA ILE A 172 -3.57 -23.66 0.68
C ILE A 172 -4.33 -22.87 -0.38
N MET A 173 -4.41 -21.53 -0.25
CA MET A 173 -5.08 -20.68 -1.25
C MET A 173 -4.31 -20.62 -2.58
N ARG A 174 -3.00 -20.89 -2.58
CA ARG A 174 -2.21 -21.04 -3.83
C ARG A 174 -2.30 -22.46 -4.38
N ASN A 175 -2.21 -23.45 -3.51
CA ASN A 175 -1.96 -24.84 -3.89
C ASN A 175 -3.22 -25.69 -4.11
N ASP A 176 -4.35 -25.34 -3.47
CA ASP A 176 -5.63 -26.03 -3.65
C ASP A 176 -6.59 -25.18 -4.50
N ALA A 177 -7.00 -25.73 -5.65
CA ALA A 177 -7.84 -25.03 -6.61
C ALA A 177 -9.23 -24.66 -6.06
N ARG A 178 -9.79 -25.45 -5.14
CA ARG A 178 -11.10 -25.19 -4.53
C ARG A 178 -11.03 -23.99 -3.59
N SER A 179 -10.04 -23.98 -2.69
CA SER A 179 -9.77 -22.87 -1.79
C SER A 179 -9.48 -21.57 -2.56
N ARG A 180 -8.73 -21.68 -3.67
CA ARG A 180 -8.50 -20.54 -4.57
C ARG A 180 -9.79 -20.04 -5.21
N ALA A 181 -10.64 -20.93 -5.72
CA ALA A 181 -11.90 -20.54 -6.34
C ALA A 181 -12.85 -19.86 -5.33
N GLU A 182 -12.93 -20.39 -4.11
CA GLU A 182 -13.70 -19.81 -3.02
C GLU A 182 -13.22 -18.39 -2.67
N VAL A 183 -11.91 -18.21 -2.45
CA VAL A 183 -11.36 -16.89 -2.08
C VAL A 183 -11.62 -15.86 -3.18
N LEU A 184 -11.43 -16.22 -4.45
CA LEU A 184 -11.66 -15.32 -5.58
C LEU A 184 -13.15 -14.96 -5.71
N ALA A 185 -14.06 -15.92 -5.46
CA ALA A 185 -15.50 -15.67 -5.48
C ALA A 185 -15.97 -14.73 -4.36
N LEU A 186 -15.30 -14.75 -3.21
CA LEU A 186 -15.62 -13.89 -2.07
C LEU A 186 -14.99 -12.48 -2.20
N LEU A 187 -13.83 -12.38 -2.85
CA LEU A 187 -13.11 -11.11 -3.01
C LEU A 187 -13.54 -10.31 -4.25
N ASN A 188 -14.01 -10.96 -5.32
CA ASN A 188 -14.47 -10.30 -6.55
C ASN A 188 -15.94 -9.80 -6.49
N LYS A 189 -16.43 -9.41 -5.30
CA LYS A 189 -17.81 -8.92 -5.09
C LYS A 189 -17.89 -7.43 -4.82
#